data_AF-A0A9J7LR55-F1
#
_entry.id   AF-A0A9J7LR55-F1
#
_cell.length_a   1.000
_cell.length_b   1.000
_cell.length_c   1.000
_cell.angle_alpha   90.00
_cell.angle_beta   90.00
_cell.angle_gamma   90.00
#
_symmetry.space_group_name_H-M   'P 1'
#
loop_
_entity.id
_entity.type
_entity.pdbx_description
1 polymer ?
#
loop_
_entity_poly.entity_id
_entity_poly.type
_entity_poly.pdbx_seq_one_letter_code
_entity_poly.pdbx_strand_id
1 'polypeptide(L)'
;MNVTNDEHPKAVLRGLNELREQAELTDVVLEVEGRSFPCHRAVLASCSPYFRGMFTSGYAEAKQERISIQGVSEVAMATILGYAYTGCLQMEPDQVQAVMSAARLLQVDFVCCKAAEYMKNHLDVSNCSDVLMYADMLGDQALMESCSTYIASRFNQVSLQSSFLQLPLPLLQPLLNRDDLMTNSEDDVVHAALRWIEFEKERLQNLPVLCSSFRHSFISREILTELESKRPSTDIKLVYSDSTAQRLGQTRTEMQIFVRRDWLEIASPYSAPCYDPLSPPQRLRWNKIADALGYPVDRQVVVYERRIYSLVERYETEAFVHVYSPEDNTWKPSDELYNNSEDSSSDQESADGDGDREVGNDDGDT
;
A
#
# COMPACT_ATOMS: atom_id res chain seq x y z
N MET A 1 31.16 -29.00 23.82
CA MET A 1 30.85 -28.85 22.38
C MET A 1 29.38 -28.50 22.28
N ASN A 2 29.04 -27.37 21.66
CA ASN A 2 27.67 -26.91 21.45
C ASN A 2 27.45 -26.82 19.94
N VAL A 3 26.64 -27.72 19.38
CA VAL A 3 26.39 -27.84 17.93
C VAL A 3 24.89 -27.98 17.71
N THR A 4 24.35 -27.16 16.82
CA THR A 4 22.92 -27.13 16.46
C THR A 4 22.69 -27.93 15.17
N ASN A 5 21.63 -28.74 15.13
CA ASN A 5 21.17 -29.40 13.92
C ASN A 5 19.90 -28.69 13.40
N ASP A 6 20.07 -27.81 12.42
CA ASP A 6 18.99 -26.97 11.87
C ASP A 6 17.91 -27.77 11.11
N GLU A 7 18.18 -29.02 10.76
CA GLU A 7 17.21 -29.91 10.10
C GLU A 7 16.32 -30.67 11.09
N HIS A 8 16.73 -30.74 12.36
CA HIS A 8 15.96 -31.47 13.37
C HIS A 8 14.54 -30.93 13.56
N PRO A 9 14.28 -29.60 13.67
CA PRO A 9 12.92 -29.08 13.79
C PRO A 9 12.02 -29.45 12.61
N LYS A 10 12.53 -29.36 11.37
CA LYS A 10 11.79 -29.73 10.16
C LYS A 10 11.47 -31.23 10.14
N ALA A 11 12.45 -32.06 10.52
CA ALA A 11 12.27 -33.51 10.60
C ALA A 11 11.21 -33.91 11.65
N VAL A 12 11.24 -33.29 12.83
CA VAL A 12 10.23 -33.52 13.89
C VAL A 12 8.84 -33.11 13.39
N LEU A 13 8.72 -31.92 12.77
CA LEU A 13 7.44 -31.43 12.29
C LEU A 13 6.83 -32.32 11.20
N ARG A 14 7.65 -32.80 10.27
CA ARG A 14 7.25 -33.80 9.27
C ARG A 14 6.78 -35.11 9.92
N GLY A 15 7.52 -35.63 10.91
CA GLY A 15 7.10 -36.82 11.65
C GLY A 15 5.77 -36.63 12.38
N LEU A 16 5.54 -35.46 12.98
CA LEU A 16 4.25 -35.11 13.60
C LEU A 16 3.11 -35.05 12.57
N ASN A 17 3.38 -34.61 11.35
CA ASN A 17 2.40 -34.61 10.27
C ASN A 17 2.07 -36.05 9.81
N GLU A 18 3.08 -36.91 9.66
CA GLU A 18 2.89 -38.33 9.31
C GLU A 18 2.02 -39.05 10.35
N LEU A 19 2.30 -38.84 11.64
CA LEU A 19 1.48 -39.36 12.75
C LEU A 19 0.04 -38.85 12.66
N ARG A 20 -0.16 -37.56 12.37
CA ARG A 20 -1.49 -36.97 12.21
C ARG A 20 -2.27 -37.60 11.06
N GLU A 21 -1.63 -37.79 9.90
CA GLU A 21 -2.25 -38.38 8.71
C GLU A 21 -2.67 -39.83 8.92
N GLN A 22 -1.96 -40.55 9.79
CA GLN A 22 -2.28 -41.93 10.19
C GLN A 22 -3.19 -41.99 11.44
N ALA A 23 -3.56 -40.83 12.01
CA ALA A 23 -4.29 -40.70 13.27
C ALA A 23 -3.61 -41.43 14.46
N GLU A 24 -2.28 -41.50 14.45
CA GLU A 24 -1.47 -42.05 15.52
C GLU A 24 -1.17 -40.97 16.57
N LEU A 25 -1.30 -41.31 17.85
CA LEU A 25 -1.03 -40.42 18.99
C LEU A 25 -1.84 -39.11 19.03
N THR A 26 -2.86 -38.96 18.16
CA THR A 26 -3.78 -37.83 18.20
C THR A 26 -4.65 -37.90 19.45
N ASP A 27 -4.76 -36.80 20.17
CA ASP A 27 -5.44 -36.68 21.48
C ASP A 27 -6.61 -35.68 21.45
N VAL A 28 -6.98 -35.19 20.27
CA VAL A 28 -8.18 -34.38 20.03
C VAL A 28 -8.66 -34.53 18.59
N VAL A 29 -9.98 -34.41 18.39
CA VAL A 29 -10.62 -34.32 17.07
C VAL A 29 -11.35 -32.97 16.98
N LEU A 30 -10.98 -32.14 16.01
CA LEU A 30 -11.72 -30.92 15.71
C LEU A 30 -12.87 -31.24 14.75
N GLU A 31 -14.07 -30.76 15.05
CA GLU A 31 -15.24 -30.90 14.20
C GLU A 31 -15.59 -29.55 13.57
N VAL A 32 -15.54 -29.48 12.23
CA VAL A 32 -15.81 -28.27 11.45
C VAL A 32 -16.72 -28.62 10.30
N GLU A 33 -17.88 -27.97 10.19
CA GLU A 33 -18.86 -28.22 9.11
C GLU A 33 -19.19 -29.71 8.87
N GLY A 34 -19.23 -30.51 9.94
CA GLY A 34 -19.51 -31.96 9.87
C GLY A 34 -18.30 -32.84 9.52
N ARG A 35 -17.11 -32.25 9.36
CA ARG A 35 -15.85 -32.95 9.09
C ARG A 35 -15.02 -33.08 10.35
N SER A 36 -14.31 -34.20 10.46
CA SER A 36 -13.47 -34.53 11.62
C SER A 36 -12.00 -34.42 11.27
N PHE A 37 -11.24 -33.72 12.11
CA PHE A 37 -9.80 -33.52 11.97
C PHE A 37 -9.08 -34.05 13.22
N PRO A 38 -8.58 -35.30 13.22
CA PRO A 38 -7.71 -35.81 14.27
C PRO A 38 -6.41 -34.99 14.33
N CYS A 39 -6.02 -34.56 15.53
CA CYS A 39 -4.90 -33.65 15.76
C CYS A 39 -4.23 -33.92 17.11
N HIS A 40 -3.04 -33.34 17.28
CA HIS A 40 -2.30 -33.27 18.54
C HIS A 40 -2.52 -31.90 19.20
N ARG A 41 -3.00 -31.89 20.45
CA ARG A 41 -3.20 -30.70 21.27
C ARG A 41 -1.91 -29.90 21.42
N ALA A 42 -0.77 -30.58 21.56
CA ALA A 42 0.54 -29.95 21.71
C ALA A 42 0.95 -29.11 20.48
N VAL A 43 0.67 -29.60 19.26
CA VAL A 43 0.97 -28.86 18.03
C VAL A 43 0.02 -27.67 17.87
N LEU A 44 -1.27 -27.87 18.13
CA LEU A 44 -2.24 -26.79 18.07
C LEU A 44 -1.95 -25.68 19.09
N ALA A 45 -1.63 -26.05 20.33
CA ALA A 45 -1.29 -25.09 21.38
C ALA A 45 0.04 -24.37 21.16
N SER A 46 0.97 -24.94 20.39
CA SER A 46 2.24 -24.28 20.06
C SER A 46 2.08 -23.23 18.96
N CYS A 47 1.15 -23.45 18.01
CA CYS A 47 0.92 -22.54 16.88
C CYS A 47 -0.20 -21.52 17.09
N SER A 48 -1.07 -21.72 18.09
CA SER A 48 -2.28 -20.93 18.31
C SER A 48 -2.51 -20.66 19.80
N PRO A 49 -2.49 -19.38 20.22
CA PRO A 49 -2.85 -19.00 21.59
C PRO A 49 -4.31 -19.31 21.92
N TYR A 50 -5.21 -19.33 20.94
CA TYR A 50 -6.60 -19.77 21.11
C TYR A 50 -6.66 -21.23 21.59
N PHE A 51 -6.01 -22.15 20.88
CA PHE A 51 -5.96 -23.55 21.28
C PHE A 51 -5.17 -23.76 22.57
N ARG A 52 -4.09 -23.00 22.76
CA ARG A 52 -3.34 -23.02 24.02
C ARG A 52 -4.25 -22.68 25.20
N GLY A 53 -4.95 -21.56 25.12
CA GLY A 53 -5.91 -21.14 26.14
C GLY A 53 -6.97 -22.21 26.37
N MET A 54 -7.58 -22.73 25.31
CA MET A 54 -8.59 -23.79 25.39
C MET A 54 -8.07 -25.02 26.14
N PHE A 55 -6.89 -25.54 25.79
CA PHE A 55 -6.36 -26.78 26.36
C PHE A 55 -5.71 -26.61 27.74
N THR A 56 -5.33 -25.39 28.14
CA THR A 56 -4.73 -25.13 29.46
C THR A 56 -5.67 -24.43 30.45
N SER A 57 -6.88 -24.07 30.04
CA SER A 57 -7.82 -23.26 30.84
C SER A 57 -8.44 -23.97 32.05
N GLY A 58 -8.25 -25.28 32.21
CA GLY A 58 -8.81 -26.06 33.31
C GLY A 58 -10.33 -26.29 33.25
N TYR A 59 -11.02 -25.73 32.24
CA TYR A 59 -12.44 -25.95 31.99
C TYR A 59 -12.72 -27.35 31.38
N ALA A 60 -13.99 -27.72 31.27
CA ALA A 60 -14.40 -29.04 30.80
C ALA A 60 -13.99 -29.30 29.33
N GLU A 61 -13.99 -28.25 28.52
CA GLU A 61 -13.53 -28.20 27.12
C GLU A 61 -12.07 -28.64 27.00
N ALA A 62 -11.25 -28.33 28.01
CA ALA A 62 -9.86 -28.76 28.07
C ALA A 62 -9.71 -30.29 28.17
N LYS A 63 -10.78 -31.05 28.47
CA LYS A 63 -10.76 -32.53 28.56
C LYS A 63 -11.61 -33.21 27.48
N GLN A 64 -12.25 -32.46 26.59
CA GLN A 64 -13.05 -33.04 25.52
C GLN A 64 -12.16 -33.68 24.45
N GLU A 65 -12.53 -34.88 24.02
CA GLU A 65 -11.87 -35.58 22.91
C GLU A 65 -12.33 -35.03 21.55
N ARG A 66 -13.55 -34.50 21.46
CA ARG A 66 -14.13 -33.91 20.23
C ARG A 66 -14.57 -32.49 20.51
N ILE A 67 -14.12 -31.55 19.67
CA ILE A 67 -14.37 -30.11 19.86
C ILE A 67 -14.93 -29.53 18.59
N SER A 68 -16.14 -28.97 18.66
CA SER A 68 -16.76 -28.30 17.53
C SER A 68 -16.26 -26.85 17.42
N ILE A 69 -15.68 -26.52 16.27
CA ILE A 69 -15.25 -25.15 15.95
C ILE A 69 -16.29 -24.51 15.03
N GLN A 70 -16.86 -23.41 15.50
CA GLN A 70 -17.89 -22.66 14.79
C GLN A 70 -17.26 -21.46 14.07
N GLY A 71 -17.85 -21.03 12.96
CA GLY A 71 -17.39 -19.86 12.20
C GLY A 71 -16.12 -20.07 11.37
N VAL A 72 -15.72 -21.33 11.14
CA VAL A 72 -14.59 -21.71 10.30
C VAL A 72 -15.08 -22.71 9.26
N SER A 73 -14.63 -22.57 8.01
CA SER A 73 -14.95 -23.53 6.95
C SER A 73 -14.02 -24.74 6.98
N GLU A 74 -14.47 -25.88 6.42
CA GLU A 74 -13.65 -27.09 6.26
C GLU A 74 -12.30 -26.77 5.60
N VAL A 75 -12.33 -26.00 4.50
CA VAL A 75 -11.15 -25.64 3.72
C VAL A 75 -10.19 -24.78 4.54
N ALA A 76 -10.70 -23.76 5.24
CA ALA A 76 -9.86 -22.88 6.05
C ALA A 76 -9.19 -23.65 7.21
N MET A 77 -9.93 -24.55 7.86
CA MET A 77 -9.36 -25.41 8.91
C MET A 77 -8.28 -26.32 8.34
N ALA A 78 -8.53 -26.98 7.20
CA ALA A 78 -7.55 -27.85 6.56
C ALA A 78 -6.27 -27.10 6.21
N THR A 79 -6.36 -25.89 5.66
CA THR A 79 -5.21 -25.02 5.34
C THR A 79 -4.42 -24.63 6.58
N ILE A 80 -5.10 -24.22 7.66
CA ILE A 80 -4.44 -23.83 8.92
C ILE A 80 -3.74 -25.03 9.57
N LEU A 81 -4.37 -26.21 9.54
CA LEU A 81 -3.74 -27.44 10.03
C LEU A 81 -2.56 -27.85 9.15
N GLY A 82 -2.68 -27.75 7.83
CA GLY A 82 -1.56 -27.96 6.91
C GLY A 82 -0.36 -27.08 7.28
N TYR A 83 -0.60 -25.78 7.51
CA TYR A 83 0.42 -24.86 7.99
C TYR A 83 0.98 -25.27 9.36
N ALA A 84 0.13 -25.59 10.34
CA ALA A 84 0.58 -25.95 11.70
C ALA A 84 1.51 -27.17 11.73
N TYR A 85 1.34 -28.10 10.78
CA TYR A 85 2.10 -29.35 10.70
C TYR A 85 3.20 -29.37 9.64
N THR A 86 3.33 -28.33 8.81
CA THR A 86 4.37 -28.28 7.77
C THR A 86 5.19 -27.00 7.78
N GLY A 87 4.69 -25.95 8.44
CA GLY A 87 5.22 -24.59 8.33
C GLY A 87 4.98 -23.94 6.98
N CYS A 88 4.30 -24.63 6.05
CA CYS A 88 4.04 -24.16 4.69
C CYS A 88 2.58 -23.71 4.57
N LEU A 89 2.37 -22.47 4.16
CA LEU A 89 1.04 -21.93 3.91
C LEU A 89 0.73 -22.00 2.42
N GLN A 90 -0.23 -22.84 2.05
CA GLN A 90 -0.73 -22.99 0.68
C GLN A 90 -2.22 -22.73 0.68
N MET A 91 -2.66 -21.72 -0.08
CA MET A 91 -4.07 -21.41 -0.26
C MET A 91 -4.31 -20.88 -1.66
N GLU A 92 -5.47 -21.21 -2.21
CA GLU A 92 -5.92 -20.68 -3.50
C GLU A 92 -6.53 -19.27 -3.35
N PRO A 93 -6.56 -18.44 -4.40
CA PRO A 93 -7.03 -17.05 -4.33
C PRO A 93 -8.46 -16.89 -3.76
N ASP A 94 -9.34 -17.84 -4.06
CA ASP A 94 -10.74 -17.87 -3.60
C ASP A 94 -10.87 -18.25 -2.12
N GLN A 95 -9.84 -18.86 -1.52
CA GLN A 95 -9.84 -19.31 -0.13
C GLN A 95 -9.34 -18.24 0.85
N VAL A 96 -8.65 -17.20 0.35
CA VAL A 96 -7.88 -16.26 1.18
C VAL A 96 -8.73 -15.59 2.26
N GLN A 97 -9.95 -15.16 1.93
CA GLN A 97 -10.86 -14.55 2.92
C GLN A 97 -11.28 -15.55 4.00
N ALA A 98 -11.66 -16.78 3.62
CA ALA A 98 -12.06 -17.79 4.59
C ALA A 98 -10.88 -18.17 5.52
N VAL A 99 -9.68 -18.33 4.97
CA VAL A 99 -8.46 -18.62 5.71
C VAL A 99 -8.08 -17.46 6.64
N MET A 100 -8.17 -16.21 6.18
CA MET A 100 -7.88 -15.04 6.99
C MET A 100 -8.83 -14.91 8.19
N SER A 101 -10.15 -15.04 7.97
CA SER A 101 -11.15 -15.03 9.05
C SER A 101 -10.88 -16.12 10.09
N ALA A 102 -10.61 -17.35 9.62
CA ALA A 102 -10.32 -18.48 10.50
C ALA A 102 -9.01 -18.28 11.27
N ALA A 103 -7.95 -17.81 10.61
CA ALA A 103 -6.67 -17.54 11.24
C ALA A 103 -6.78 -16.46 12.32
N ARG A 104 -7.60 -15.43 12.09
CA ARG A 104 -7.87 -14.39 13.11
C ARG A 104 -8.63 -14.96 14.31
N LEU A 105 -9.67 -15.76 14.07
CA LEU A 105 -10.43 -16.42 15.14
C LEU A 105 -9.54 -17.36 15.98
N LEU A 106 -8.75 -18.18 15.29
CA LEU A 106 -7.85 -19.17 15.89
C LEU A 106 -6.51 -18.56 16.32
N GLN A 107 -6.32 -17.24 16.19
CA GLN A 107 -5.13 -16.52 16.60
C GLN A 107 -3.82 -17.09 16.00
N VAL A 108 -3.84 -17.43 14.71
CA VAL A 108 -2.67 -17.89 13.95
C VAL A 108 -2.09 -16.72 13.16
N ASP A 109 -1.33 -15.87 13.85
CA ASP A 109 -0.91 -14.54 13.37
C ASP A 109 -0.18 -14.58 12.03
N PHE A 110 0.77 -15.50 11.83
CA PHE A 110 1.53 -15.61 10.59
C PHE A 110 0.62 -15.82 9.36
N VAL A 111 -0.39 -16.69 9.50
CA VAL A 111 -1.35 -16.98 8.43
C VAL A 111 -2.23 -15.76 8.16
N CYS A 112 -2.69 -15.09 9.21
CA CYS A 112 -3.47 -13.85 9.09
C CYS A 112 -2.67 -12.75 8.36
N CYS A 113 -1.41 -12.54 8.75
CA CYS A 113 -0.55 -11.54 8.13
C CYS A 113 -0.29 -11.85 6.66
N LYS A 114 0.00 -13.11 6.30
CA LYS A 114 0.28 -13.49 4.92
C LYS A 114 -0.97 -13.44 4.03
N ALA A 115 -2.15 -13.77 4.56
CA ALA A 115 -3.40 -13.59 3.84
C ALA A 115 -3.71 -12.11 3.60
N ALA A 116 -3.50 -11.23 4.60
CA ALA A 116 -3.67 -9.79 4.45
C ALA A 116 -2.70 -9.20 3.42
N GLU A 117 -1.43 -9.63 3.45
CA GLU A 117 -0.41 -9.23 2.46
C GLU A 117 -0.81 -9.65 1.04
N TYR A 118 -1.31 -10.88 0.88
CA TYR A 118 -1.83 -11.35 -0.40
C TYR A 118 -2.96 -10.44 -0.91
N MET A 119 -3.94 -10.11 -0.06
CA MET A 119 -5.04 -9.21 -0.44
C MET A 119 -4.53 -7.83 -0.87
N LYS A 120 -3.59 -7.24 -0.13
CA LYS A 120 -2.98 -5.94 -0.47
C LYS A 120 -2.30 -5.97 -1.84
N ASN A 121 -1.58 -7.04 -2.14
CA ASN A 121 -0.83 -7.19 -3.39
C ASN A 121 -1.73 -7.46 -4.60
N HIS A 122 -2.94 -7.97 -4.39
CA HIS A 122 -3.90 -8.31 -5.43
C HIS A 122 -5.14 -7.41 -5.43
N LEU A 123 -5.03 -6.21 -4.84
CA LEU A 123 -6.05 -5.17 -4.98
C LEU A 123 -6.21 -4.77 -6.44
N ASP A 124 -7.46 -4.76 -6.88
CA ASP A 124 -7.89 -4.38 -8.23
C ASP A 124 -9.06 -3.40 -8.15
N VAL A 125 -9.32 -2.68 -9.26
CA VAL A 125 -10.47 -1.78 -9.39
C VAL A 125 -11.78 -2.51 -9.08
N SER A 126 -11.92 -3.77 -9.49
CA SER A 126 -13.14 -4.56 -9.30
C SER A 126 -13.37 -5.01 -7.85
N ASN A 127 -12.30 -5.33 -7.10
CA ASN A 127 -12.38 -5.97 -5.79
C ASN A 127 -12.11 -5.04 -4.59
N CYS A 128 -11.50 -3.87 -4.79
CA CYS A 128 -11.00 -3.05 -3.69
C CYS A 128 -12.08 -2.58 -2.71
N SER A 129 -13.30 -2.30 -3.20
CA SER A 129 -14.45 -1.93 -2.35
C SER A 129 -14.88 -3.10 -1.46
N ASP A 130 -14.93 -4.32 -2.01
CA ASP A 130 -15.31 -5.52 -1.26
C ASP A 130 -14.26 -5.88 -0.21
N VAL A 131 -12.98 -5.76 -0.57
CA VAL A 131 -11.86 -5.97 0.37
C VAL A 131 -11.86 -4.90 1.46
N LEU A 132 -12.22 -3.64 1.16
CA LEU A 132 -12.38 -2.59 2.16
C LEU A 132 -13.50 -2.93 3.16
N MET A 133 -14.67 -3.34 2.68
CA MET A 133 -15.78 -3.75 3.54
C MET A 133 -15.42 -4.97 4.40
N TYR A 134 -14.69 -5.91 3.82
CA TYR A 134 -14.19 -7.08 4.54
C TYR A 134 -13.16 -6.70 5.62
N ALA A 135 -12.25 -5.79 5.32
CA ALA A 135 -11.26 -5.28 6.28
C ALA A 135 -11.92 -4.56 7.46
N ASP A 136 -12.97 -3.76 7.19
CA ASP A 136 -13.80 -3.13 8.22
C ASP A 136 -14.48 -4.16 9.13
N MET A 137 -15.08 -5.20 8.54
CA MET A 137 -15.70 -6.30 9.29
C MET A 137 -14.72 -6.99 10.25
N LEU A 138 -13.46 -7.16 9.84
CA LEU A 138 -12.41 -7.77 10.67
C LEU A 138 -11.73 -6.79 11.66
N GLY A 139 -12.00 -5.49 11.51
CA GLY A 139 -11.31 -4.42 12.21
C GLY A 139 -9.82 -4.32 11.86
N ASP A 140 -9.41 -4.75 10.65
CA ASP A 140 -8.02 -4.65 10.18
C ASP A 140 -7.75 -3.26 9.58
N GLN A 141 -7.36 -2.32 10.45
CA GLN A 141 -7.07 -0.94 10.08
C GLN A 141 -5.94 -0.81 9.04
N ALA A 142 -4.96 -1.71 9.06
CA ALA A 142 -3.84 -1.66 8.12
C ALA A 142 -4.26 -2.08 6.71
N LEU A 143 -5.17 -3.06 6.59
CA LEU A 143 -5.78 -3.44 5.33
C LEU A 143 -6.76 -2.36 4.85
N MET A 144 -7.57 -1.79 5.74
CA MET A 144 -8.47 -0.67 5.41
C MET A 144 -7.71 0.50 4.79
N GLU A 145 -6.64 0.98 5.43
CA GLU A 145 -5.85 2.10 4.89
C GLU A 145 -5.21 1.77 3.53
N SER A 146 -4.77 0.51 3.34
CA SER A 146 -4.22 0.06 2.06
C SER A 146 -5.28 0.09 0.95
N CYS A 147 -6.50 -0.37 1.25
CA CYS A 147 -7.64 -0.30 0.33
C CYS A 147 -8.07 1.15 0.07
N SER A 148 -8.17 1.99 1.10
CA SER A 148 -8.54 3.40 0.97
C SER A 148 -7.54 4.17 0.12
N THR A 149 -6.24 3.94 0.31
CA THR A 149 -5.18 4.52 -0.52
C THR A 149 -5.27 4.04 -1.97
N TYR A 150 -5.53 2.74 -2.18
CA TYR A 150 -5.72 2.19 -3.52
C TYR A 150 -6.93 2.83 -4.23
N ILE A 151 -8.07 2.94 -3.53
CA ILE A 151 -9.30 3.56 -4.03
C ILE A 151 -9.04 5.03 -4.35
N ALA A 152 -8.40 5.78 -3.44
CA ALA A 152 -8.04 7.17 -3.66
C ALA A 152 -7.19 7.34 -4.92
N SER A 153 -6.20 6.45 -5.15
CA SER A 153 -5.33 6.53 -6.33
C SER A 153 -6.03 6.29 -7.68
N ARG A 154 -7.17 5.59 -7.69
CA ARG A 154 -7.93 5.21 -8.90
C ARG A 154 -9.41 5.55 -8.80
N PHE A 155 -9.74 6.61 -8.06
CA PHE A 155 -11.11 6.90 -7.65
C PHE A 155 -12.09 6.97 -8.82
N ASN A 156 -11.73 7.66 -9.91
CA ASN A 156 -12.58 7.77 -11.10
C ASN A 156 -12.95 6.41 -11.74
N GLN A 157 -12.09 5.39 -11.63
CA GLN A 157 -12.37 4.05 -12.17
C GLN A 157 -13.15 3.19 -11.18
N VAL A 158 -12.80 3.28 -9.90
CA VAL A 158 -13.45 2.54 -8.81
C VAL A 158 -14.87 3.03 -8.60
N SER A 159 -15.10 4.34 -8.67
CA SER A 159 -16.41 4.93 -8.46
C SER A 159 -17.44 4.36 -9.43
N LEU A 160 -17.05 3.97 -10.64
CA LEU A 160 -17.91 3.38 -11.67
C LEU A 160 -18.33 1.91 -11.38
N GLN A 161 -17.62 1.22 -10.48
CA GLN A 161 -17.90 -0.19 -10.18
C GLN A 161 -19.19 -0.35 -9.37
N SER A 162 -19.84 -1.51 -9.53
CA SER A 162 -21.02 -1.88 -8.73
C SER A 162 -20.69 -2.12 -7.26
N SER A 163 -19.49 -2.63 -6.95
CA SER A 163 -19.01 -2.84 -5.58
C SER A 163 -18.88 -1.52 -4.80
N PHE A 164 -18.49 -0.43 -5.47
CA PHE A 164 -18.45 0.90 -4.85
C PHE A 164 -19.84 1.39 -4.39
N LEU A 165 -20.88 1.08 -5.16
CA LEU A 165 -22.27 1.46 -4.82
C LEU A 165 -22.79 0.71 -3.58
N GLN A 166 -22.14 -0.39 -3.18
CA GLN A 166 -22.52 -1.17 -2.00
C GLN A 166 -21.82 -0.70 -0.72
N LEU A 167 -20.89 0.27 -0.81
CA LEU A 167 -20.17 0.78 0.35
C LEU A 167 -21.14 1.40 1.38
N PRO A 168 -21.02 1.03 2.67
CA PRO A 168 -21.71 1.72 3.75
C PRO A 168 -21.27 3.19 3.87
N LEU A 169 -22.19 4.07 4.31
CA LEU A 169 -21.89 5.49 4.54
C LEU A 169 -20.64 5.72 5.43
N PRO A 170 -20.43 4.97 6.53
CA PRO A 170 -19.24 5.13 7.38
C PRO A 170 -17.91 4.86 6.67
N LEU A 171 -17.89 4.09 5.58
CA LEU A 171 -16.69 3.85 4.78
C LEU A 171 -16.59 4.83 3.62
N LEU A 172 -17.72 5.21 3.02
CA LEU A 172 -17.76 6.15 1.90
C LEU A 172 -17.36 7.57 2.32
N GLN A 173 -17.92 8.10 3.41
CA GLN A 173 -17.69 9.48 3.81
C GLN A 173 -16.20 9.78 4.09
N PRO A 174 -15.45 8.94 4.84
CA PRO A 174 -14.01 9.13 5.00
C PRO A 174 -13.24 9.09 3.68
N LEU A 175 -13.62 8.21 2.74
CA LEU A 175 -12.99 8.17 1.42
C LEU A 175 -13.17 9.49 0.66
N LEU A 176 -14.38 10.05 0.65
CA LEU A 176 -14.66 11.32 -0.04
C LEU A 176 -14.00 12.52 0.65
N ASN A 177 -13.74 12.44 1.95
CA ASN A 177 -13.02 13.47 2.71
C ASN A 177 -11.51 13.48 2.45
N ARG A 178 -10.94 12.48 1.77
CA ARG A 178 -9.49 12.37 1.56
C ARG A 178 -8.95 13.46 0.64
N ASP A 179 -7.84 14.06 1.05
CA ASP A 179 -7.18 15.08 0.24
C ASP A 179 -6.40 14.53 -0.96
N ASP A 180 -5.94 13.28 -0.86
CA ASP A 180 -5.17 12.56 -1.87
C ASP A 180 -6.04 11.80 -2.90
N LEU A 181 -7.34 12.08 -2.94
CA LEU A 181 -8.27 11.47 -3.90
C LEU A 181 -7.93 11.92 -5.33
N MET A 182 -7.60 10.96 -6.20
CA MET A 182 -7.22 11.21 -7.59
C MET A 182 -8.45 11.35 -8.48
N THR A 183 -8.79 12.59 -8.84
CA THR A 183 -9.98 12.90 -9.63
C THR A 183 -9.74 14.05 -10.62
N ASN A 184 -10.55 14.16 -11.68
CA ASN A 184 -10.36 15.22 -12.68
C ASN A 184 -10.98 16.56 -12.23
N SER A 185 -12.00 16.50 -11.38
CA SER A 185 -12.77 17.65 -10.92
C SER A 185 -13.47 17.31 -9.60
N GLU A 186 -13.91 18.31 -8.84
CA GLU A 186 -14.77 18.03 -7.67
C GLU A 186 -16.13 17.48 -8.10
N ASP A 187 -16.58 17.88 -9.29
CA ASP A 187 -17.78 17.40 -9.97
C ASP A 187 -17.83 15.86 -10.09
N ASP A 188 -16.70 15.21 -10.42
CA ASP A 188 -16.59 13.75 -10.50
C ASP A 188 -16.86 13.09 -9.13
N VAL A 189 -16.42 13.72 -8.04
CA VAL A 189 -16.64 13.27 -6.64
C VAL A 189 -18.11 13.39 -6.28
N VAL A 190 -18.74 14.50 -6.65
CA VAL A 190 -20.18 14.72 -6.44
C VAL A 190 -21.01 13.70 -7.25
N HIS A 191 -20.68 13.48 -8.52
CA HIS A 191 -21.37 12.50 -9.36
C HIS A 191 -21.24 11.08 -8.83
N ALA A 192 -20.07 10.70 -8.29
CA ALA A 192 -19.89 9.41 -7.65
C ALA A 192 -20.82 9.25 -6.43
N ALA A 193 -20.93 10.28 -5.59
CA ALA A 193 -21.81 10.28 -4.44
C ALA A 193 -23.30 10.28 -4.83
N LEU A 194 -23.68 11.05 -5.86
CA LEU A 194 -25.04 11.03 -6.40
C LEU A 194 -25.41 9.65 -6.95
N ARG A 195 -24.53 8.99 -7.70
CA ARG A 195 -24.74 7.61 -8.14
C ARG A 195 -24.94 6.65 -6.97
N TRP A 196 -24.17 6.82 -5.90
CA TRP A 196 -24.31 6.01 -4.69
C TRP A 196 -25.65 6.24 -3.96
N ILE A 197 -26.16 7.48 -3.95
CA ILE A 197 -27.49 7.81 -3.41
C ILE A 197 -28.60 7.24 -4.31
N GLU A 198 -28.47 7.38 -5.63
CA GLU A 198 -29.48 6.93 -6.59
C GLU A 198 -29.63 5.41 -6.65
N PHE A 199 -28.59 4.67 -6.24
CA PHE A 199 -28.63 3.22 -6.13
C PHE A 199 -29.69 2.73 -5.14
N GLU A 200 -29.90 3.44 -4.02
CA GLU A 200 -30.94 3.14 -3.03
C GLU A 200 -31.65 4.42 -2.60
N LYS A 201 -32.94 4.55 -2.94
CA LYS A 201 -33.73 5.77 -2.68
C LYS A 201 -33.72 6.23 -1.22
N GLU A 202 -33.60 5.31 -0.27
CA GLU A 202 -33.54 5.61 1.17
C GLU A 202 -32.28 6.39 1.57
N ARG A 203 -31.21 6.31 0.76
CA ARG A 203 -29.94 7.02 1.00
C ARG A 203 -30.03 8.51 0.75
N LEU A 204 -31.12 9.02 0.16
CA LEU A 204 -31.31 10.46 -0.07
C LEU A 204 -31.14 11.27 1.22
N GLN A 205 -31.54 10.72 2.37
CA GLN A 205 -31.38 11.34 3.68
C GLN A 205 -29.90 11.59 4.08
N ASN A 206 -28.96 10.87 3.47
CA ASN A 206 -27.52 10.98 3.73
C ASN A 206 -26.85 12.07 2.88
N LEU A 207 -27.57 12.69 1.93
CA LEU A 207 -27.04 13.76 1.07
C LEU A 207 -26.41 14.91 1.87
N PRO A 208 -27.01 15.44 2.96
CA PRO A 208 -26.40 16.53 3.73
C PRO A 208 -25.07 16.13 4.36
N VAL A 209 -24.94 14.87 4.79
CA VAL A 209 -23.71 14.33 5.37
C VAL A 209 -22.61 14.25 4.30
N LEU A 210 -22.95 13.80 3.09
CA LEU A 210 -22.01 13.74 1.97
C LEU A 210 -21.61 15.14 1.47
N CYS A 211 -22.52 16.12 1.49
CA CYS A 211 -22.22 17.50 1.11
C CYS A 211 -21.07 18.09 1.94
N SER A 212 -20.99 17.74 3.23
CA SER A 212 -19.89 18.17 4.10
C SER A 212 -18.50 17.71 3.62
N SER A 213 -18.45 16.73 2.72
CA SER A 213 -17.23 16.18 2.12
C SER A 213 -16.85 16.83 0.79
N PHE A 214 -17.74 17.62 0.19
CA PHE A 214 -17.48 18.27 -1.10
C PHE A 214 -16.91 19.67 -0.90
N ARG A 215 -15.89 20.00 -1.70
CA ARG A 215 -15.19 21.30 -1.63
C ARG A 215 -15.92 22.33 -2.47
N HIS A 216 -16.81 23.10 -1.84
CA HIS A 216 -17.73 24.03 -2.49
C HIS A 216 -17.07 24.93 -3.55
N SER A 217 -15.87 25.45 -3.27
CA SER A 217 -15.13 26.36 -4.16
C SER A 217 -14.74 25.73 -5.51
N PHE A 218 -14.78 24.40 -5.64
CA PHE A 218 -14.38 23.67 -6.84
C PHE A 218 -15.54 22.95 -7.56
N ILE A 219 -16.78 23.12 -7.08
CA ILE A 219 -17.98 22.54 -7.70
C ILE A 219 -18.54 23.50 -8.75
N SER A 220 -18.92 22.98 -9.91
CA SER A 220 -19.60 23.76 -10.95
C SER A 220 -21.01 24.21 -10.56
N ARG A 221 -21.50 25.30 -11.17
CA ARG A 221 -22.83 25.85 -10.86
C ARG A 221 -23.96 24.90 -11.27
N GLU A 222 -23.75 24.16 -12.35
CA GLU A 222 -24.66 23.16 -12.86
C GLU A 222 -24.92 22.08 -11.79
N ILE A 223 -23.85 21.54 -11.20
CA ILE A 223 -23.95 20.50 -10.17
C ILE A 223 -24.50 21.04 -8.85
N LEU A 224 -24.13 22.26 -8.45
CA LEU A 224 -24.75 22.89 -7.28
C LEU A 224 -26.26 23.00 -7.45
N THR A 225 -26.73 23.35 -8.64
CA THR A 225 -28.18 23.41 -8.95
C THR A 225 -28.81 22.02 -8.87
N GLU A 226 -28.12 20.99 -9.34
CA GLU A 226 -28.57 19.59 -9.24
C GLU A 226 -28.68 19.13 -7.77
N LEU A 227 -27.66 19.40 -6.95
CA LEU A 227 -27.65 19.07 -5.52
C LEU A 227 -28.80 19.76 -4.77
N GLU A 228 -29.03 21.04 -5.07
CA GLU A 228 -30.16 21.81 -4.52
C GLU A 228 -31.51 21.18 -4.92
N SER A 229 -31.64 20.69 -6.15
CA SER A 229 -32.88 20.05 -6.64
C SER A 229 -33.19 18.70 -5.98
N LYS A 230 -32.15 17.99 -5.51
CA LYS A 230 -32.25 16.66 -4.88
C LYS A 230 -32.32 16.72 -3.36
N ARG A 231 -32.54 17.91 -2.77
CA ARG A 231 -32.66 18.06 -1.32
C ARG A 231 -33.81 17.19 -0.74
N PRO A 232 -33.58 16.47 0.38
CA PRO A 232 -34.62 15.65 1.01
C PRO A 232 -35.81 16.48 1.52
N SER A 233 -35.54 17.67 2.07
CA SER A 233 -36.53 18.60 2.63
C SER A 233 -36.03 20.04 2.50
N THR A 234 -36.95 21.00 2.33
CA THR A 234 -36.66 22.44 2.26
C THR A 234 -36.04 23.04 3.54
N ASP A 235 -36.21 22.37 4.69
CA ASP A 235 -35.67 22.82 5.97
C ASP A 235 -34.20 22.44 6.19
N ILE A 236 -33.65 21.54 5.36
CA ILE A 236 -32.27 21.08 5.49
C ILE A 236 -31.36 21.91 4.60
N LYS A 237 -30.49 22.71 5.23
CA LYS A 237 -29.41 23.41 4.52
C LYS A 237 -28.27 22.44 4.22
N LEU A 238 -27.85 22.39 2.97
CA LEU A 238 -26.65 21.67 2.58
C LEU A 238 -25.43 22.48 3.03
N VAL A 239 -24.64 21.87 3.91
CA VAL A 239 -23.37 22.43 4.38
C VAL A 239 -22.27 21.72 3.62
N TYR A 240 -21.34 22.50 3.08
CA TYR A 240 -20.22 22.01 2.30
C TYR A 240 -18.93 22.10 3.09
N SER A 241 -17.88 21.41 2.63
CA SER A 241 -16.56 21.53 3.22
C SER A 241 -16.01 22.94 3.01
N ASP A 242 -15.47 23.53 4.08
CA ASP A 242 -14.68 24.78 4.03
C ASP A 242 -13.27 24.55 3.46
N SER A 243 -12.90 23.30 3.14
CA SER A 243 -11.59 22.97 2.59
C SER A 243 -11.38 23.65 1.24
N THR A 244 -10.32 24.46 1.17
CA THR A 244 -9.85 25.11 -0.06
C THR A 244 -8.71 24.33 -0.72
N ALA A 245 -8.31 23.17 -0.17
CA ALA A 245 -7.33 22.31 -0.80
C ALA A 245 -7.87 21.83 -2.15
N GLN A 246 -7.03 21.71 -3.17
CA GLN A 246 -7.40 21.11 -4.46
C GLN A 246 -7.07 19.61 -4.42
N ARG A 247 -7.91 18.74 -5.01
CA ARG A 247 -7.66 17.29 -4.98
C ARG A 247 -6.57 16.95 -5.99
N LEU A 248 -5.86 15.88 -5.73
CA LEU A 248 -4.85 15.37 -6.66
C LEU A 248 -5.49 15.02 -8.02
N GLY A 249 -4.83 15.39 -9.11
CA GLY A 249 -5.28 15.10 -10.48
C GLY A 249 -6.25 16.13 -11.09
N GLN A 250 -6.72 17.13 -10.31
CA GLN A 250 -7.66 18.15 -10.81
C GLN A 250 -7.02 19.18 -11.75
N THR A 251 -5.69 19.25 -11.82
CA THR A 251 -4.99 20.06 -12.82
C THR A 251 -4.19 19.18 -13.77
N ARG A 252 -4.34 19.41 -15.08
CA ARG A 252 -3.61 18.68 -16.14
C ARG A 252 -2.12 18.99 -16.22
N THR A 253 -1.58 19.75 -15.27
CA THR A 253 -0.18 20.20 -15.25
C THR A 253 0.68 19.48 -14.22
N GLU A 254 0.08 18.65 -13.35
CA GLU A 254 0.80 17.99 -12.26
C GLU A 254 1.09 16.53 -12.62
N MET A 255 2.36 16.25 -12.94
CA MET A 255 2.82 14.87 -13.06
C MET A 255 2.87 14.23 -11.67
N GLN A 256 2.31 13.03 -11.53
CA GLN A 256 2.22 12.35 -10.24
C GLN A 256 2.99 11.03 -10.27
N ILE A 257 3.84 10.83 -9.27
CA ILE A 257 4.70 9.65 -9.13
C ILE A 257 4.27 8.87 -7.90
N PHE A 258 3.90 7.61 -8.10
CA PHE A 258 3.57 6.71 -7.01
C PHE A 258 4.82 5.94 -6.59
N VAL A 259 5.46 6.35 -5.49
CA VAL A 259 6.58 5.61 -4.90
C VAL A 259 6.02 4.58 -3.93
N ARG A 260 6.03 3.31 -4.32
CA ARG A 260 5.58 2.19 -3.48
C ARG A 260 6.75 1.64 -2.66
N ARG A 261 6.53 1.34 -1.37
CA ARG A 261 7.57 0.91 -0.42
C ARG A 261 8.18 -0.47 -0.77
N ASP A 262 7.36 -1.33 -1.36
CA ASP A 262 7.66 -2.68 -1.88
C ASP A 262 8.62 -2.68 -3.09
N TRP A 263 8.83 -1.53 -3.74
CA TRP A 263 9.72 -1.40 -4.91
C TRP A 263 11.18 -1.21 -4.52
N LEU A 264 11.45 -1.02 -3.23
CA LEU A 264 12.80 -0.93 -2.68
C LEU A 264 13.39 -2.32 -2.38
N GLU A 265 12.57 -3.38 -2.30
CA GLU A 265 13.02 -4.72 -1.89
C GLU A 265 13.02 -5.76 -3.03
N ILE A 266 12.32 -5.51 -4.14
CA ILE A 266 12.28 -6.43 -5.28
C ILE A 266 13.36 -6.02 -6.28
N ALA A 267 14.24 -6.95 -6.65
CA ALA A 267 15.27 -6.84 -7.66
C ALA A 267 14.74 -6.65 -9.11
N SER A 268 13.62 -5.96 -9.29
CA SER A 268 13.15 -5.46 -10.58
C SER A 268 13.65 -4.02 -10.74
N PRO A 269 14.51 -3.73 -11.72
CA PRO A 269 15.12 -2.43 -11.82
C PRO A 269 14.11 -1.40 -12.36
N TYR A 270 13.84 -0.36 -11.57
CA TYR A 270 13.59 0.99 -12.09
C TYR A 270 12.30 1.22 -12.90
N SER A 271 11.13 1.08 -12.28
CA SER A 271 9.99 1.89 -12.72
C SER A 271 9.22 2.39 -11.51
N ALA A 272 8.73 3.62 -11.56
CA ALA A 272 7.69 4.07 -10.66
C ALA A 272 6.50 4.37 -11.56
N PRO A 273 5.30 3.85 -11.26
CA PRO A 273 4.11 4.19 -12.01
C PRO A 273 3.90 5.72 -11.97
N CYS A 274 3.97 6.40 -13.12
CA CYS A 274 3.69 7.83 -13.21
C CYS A 274 2.45 8.12 -14.05
N TYR A 275 1.64 9.08 -13.58
CA TYR A 275 0.52 9.63 -14.34
C TYR A 275 1.01 10.85 -15.12
N ASP A 276 0.95 10.75 -16.45
CA ASP A 276 1.18 11.87 -17.35
C ASP A 276 -0.17 12.43 -17.83
N PRO A 277 -0.58 13.62 -17.35
CA PRO A 277 -1.85 14.24 -17.71
C PRO A 277 -1.93 14.72 -19.18
N LEU A 278 -0.82 14.72 -19.93
CA LEU A 278 -0.78 15.09 -21.35
C LEU A 278 -1.02 13.90 -22.30
N SER A 279 -1.11 12.68 -21.77
CA SER A 279 -1.38 11.49 -22.55
C SER A 279 -2.84 11.45 -23.07
N PRO A 280 -3.10 11.09 -24.34
CA PRO A 280 -4.44 11.09 -24.92
C PRO A 280 -5.45 10.23 -24.12
N PRO A 281 -6.74 10.62 -24.05
CA PRO A 281 -7.75 10.06 -23.15
C PRO A 281 -8.04 8.55 -23.33
N GLN A 282 -7.60 7.93 -24.42
CA GLN A 282 -7.78 6.49 -24.69
C GLN A 282 -6.58 5.62 -24.26
N ARG A 283 -5.50 6.22 -23.75
CA ARG A 283 -4.32 5.49 -23.26
C ARG A 283 -4.00 5.97 -21.85
N LEU A 284 -4.67 5.37 -20.87
CA LEU A 284 -4.10 5.23 -19.52
C LEU A 284 -2.88 4.31 -19.63
N ARG A 285 -1.73 4.85 -20.03
CA ARG A 285 -0.47 4.12 -20.04
C ARG A 285 0.40 4.58 -18.89
N TRP A 286 0.71 3.64 -18.01
CA TRP A 286 1.84 3.76 -17.10
C TRP A 286 3.09 3.95 -17.96
N ASN A 287 3.67 5.15 -17.94
CA ASN A 287 4.89 5.43 -18.67
C ASN A 287 6.10 5.17 -17.77
N LYS A 288 7.16 4.60 -18.35
CA LYS A 288 8.43 4.42 -17.64
C LYS A 288 9.10 5.79 -17.50
N ILE A 289 9.32 6.24 -16.27
CA ILE A 289 10.21 7.37 -15.98
C ILE A 289 11.63 6.97 -16.42
N ALA A 290 12.33 7.86 -17.10
CA ALA A 290 13.70 7.58 -17.53
C ALA A 290 14.58 7.13 -16.37
N ASP A 291 15.41 6.11 -16.64
CA ASP A 291 16.34 5.56 -15.65
C ASP A 291 17.27 6.68 -15.16
N ALA A 292 17.31 6.93 -13.85
CA ALA A 292 18.24 7.89 -13.26
C ALA A 292 19.70 7.42 -13.46
N LEU A 293 20.59 8.33 -13.83
CA LEU A 293 22.00 8.08 -14.11
C LEU A 293 22.73 7.50 -12.87
N GLY A 294 23.39 6.33 -12.98
CA GLY A 294 24.27 5.77 -11.93
C GLY A 294 23.99 4.30 -11.51
N TYR A 295 24.77 3.80 -10.53
CA TYR A 295 24.72 2.41 -10.02
C TYR A 295 23.78 2.28 -8.79
N PRO A 296 23.31 1.06 -8.47
CA PRO A 296 22.09 0.81 -7.68
C PRO A 296 22.17 0.96 -6.15
N VAL A 297 23.31 1.28 -5.54
CA VAL A 297 23.51 0.93 -4.13
C VAL A 297 23.04 2.00 -3.13
N ASP A 298 23.11 3.30 -3.46
CA ASP A 298 22.70 4.38 -2.54
C ASP A 298 21.89 5.45 -3.29
N ARG A 299 20.59 5.20 -3.42
CA ARG A 299 19.65 6.10 -4.11
C ARG A 299 18.47 6.44 -3.22
N GLN A 300 18.25 7.73 -3.01
CA GLN A 300 17.04 8.25 -2.38
C GLN A 300 16.30 9.14 -3.37
N VAL A 301 15.02 8.85 -3.58
CA VAL A 301 14.12 9.71 -4.37
C VAL A 301 13.28 10.52 -3.40
N VAL A 302 13.35 11.86 -3.51
CA VAL A 302 12.67 12.80 -2.63
C VAL A 302 11.80 13.73 -3.47
N VAL A 303 10.60 14.04 -2.98
CA VAL A 303 9.72 15.05 -3.58
C VAL A 303 9.77 16.29 -2.71
N TYR A 304 10.19 17.42 -3.29
CA TYR A 304 10.28 18.72 -2.60
C TYR A 304 9.78 19.82 -3.53
N GLU A 305 8.98 20.76 -3.03
CA GLU A 305 8.44 21.90 -3.81
C GLU A 305 7.89 21.51 -5.20
N ARG A 306 7.12 20.41 -5.27
CA ARG A 306 6.50 19.89 -6.52
C ARG A 306 7.51 19.44 -7.60
N ARG A 307 8.77 19.22 -7.25
CA ARG A 307 9.81 18.63 -8.10
C ARG A 307 10.28 17.30 -7.50
N ILE A 308 10.71 16.39 -8.38
CA ILE A 308 11.25 15.09 -7.97
C ILE A 308 12.75 15.15 -8.08
N TYR A 309 13.42 14.80 -6.99
CA TYR A 309 14.85 14.78 -6.85
C TYR A 309 15.33 13.35 -6.68
N SER A 310 16.45 13.02 -7.31
CA SER A 310 17.20 11.80 -7.02
C SER A 310 18.55 12.21 -6.44
N LEU A 311 18.84 11.74 -5.23
CA LEU A 311 20.18 11.75 -4.69
C LEU A 311 20.92 10.52 -5.20
N VAL A 312 22.10 10.74 -5.77
CA VAL A 312 23.03 9.68 -6.16
C VAL A 312 24.32 9.92 -5.40
N GLU A 313 24.61 9.05 -4.44
CA GLU A 313 25.88 9.06 -3.71
C GLU A 313 26.91 8.25 -4.51
N ARG A 314 28.05 8.85 -4.84
CA ARG A 314 29.20 8.14 -5.39
C ARG A 314 30.33 8.20 -4.37
N TYR A 315 30.75 7.03 -3.87
CA TYR A 315 31.98 6.79 -3.12
C TYR A 315 32.48 7.96 -2.27
N GLU A 316 32.04 8.01 -1.00
CA GLU A 316 32.55 8.78 0.15
C GLU A 316 32.84 10.30 -0.01
N THR A 317 32.65 10.93 -1.18
CA THR A 317 33.07 12.34 -1.36
C THR A 317 32.16 13.21 -2.24
N GLU A 318 31.27 12.67 -3.07
CA GLU A 318 30.38 13.51 -3.90
C GLU A 318 28.94 12.95 -3.98
N ALA A 319 27.98 13.77 -3.53
CA ALA A 319 26.55 13.53 -3.71
C ALA A 319 26.02 14.42 -4.85
N PHE A 320 25.41 13.81 -5.85
CA PHE A 320 24.79 14.52 -6.97
C PHE A 320 23.27 14.55 -6.80
N VAL A 321 22.70 15.74 -6.88
CA VAL A 321 21.24 15.94 -6.89
C VAL A 321 20.78 16.12 -8.33
N HIS A 322 19.90 15.25 -8.79
CA HIS A 322 19.26 15.38 -10.10
C HIS A 322 17.79 15.75 -9.93
N VAL A 323 17.30 16.70 -10.72
CA VAL A 323 15.89 17.09 -10.82
C VAL A 323 15.29 16.42 -12.05
N TYR A 324 14.16 15.75 -11.87
CA TYR A 324 13.42 15.18 -12.98
C TYR A 324 12.67 16.27 -13.77
N SER A 325 12.83 16.27 -15.09
CA SER A 325 12.17 17.16 -16.04
C SER A 325 10.99 16.43 -16.72
N PRO A 326 9.74 16.80 -16.41
CA PRO A 326 8.54 16.16 -16.96
C PRO A 326 8.36 16.37 -18.46
N GLU A 327 8.82 17.51 -18.99
CA GLU A 327 8.67 17.90 -20.41
C GLU A 327 9.42 16.95 -21.35
N ASP A 328 10.61 16.53 -20.94
CA ASP A 328 11.52 15.73 -21.77
C ASP A 328 11.64 14.27 -21.29
N ASN A 329 11.03 13.91 -20.15
CA ASN A 329 11.25 12.66 -19.43
C ASN A 329 12.75 12.38 -19.21
N THR A 330 13.48 13.34 -18.63
CA THR A 330 14.93 13.24 -18.36
C THR A 330 15.31 13.74 -16.97
N TRP A 331 16.45 13.29 -16.45
CA TRP A 331 17.05 13.82 -15.21
C TRP A 331 18.10 14.87 -15.56
N LYS A 332 17.99 16.06 -14.96
CA LYS A 332 18.94 17.17 -15.14
C LYS A 332 19.68 17.42 -13.82
N PRO A 333 21.00 17.69 -13.83
CA PRO A 333 21.72 18.06 -12.61
C PRO A 333 21.12 19.32 -12.00
N SER A 334 20.99 19.34 -10.67
CA SER A 334 20.55 20.51 -9.92
C SER A 334 21.75 21.39 -9.62
N ASP A 335 21.94 22.45 -10.41
CA ASP A 335 23.04 23.42 -10.22
C ASP A 335 22.79 24.38 -9.03
N GLU A 336 21.70 24.22 -8.27
CA GLU A 336 21.24 25.22 -7.28
C GLU A 336 21.82 25.05 -5.85
N LEU A 337 22.75 24.12 -5.61
CA LEU A 337 23.31 23.90 -4.26
C LEU A 337 24.80 24.21 -4.11
N TYR A 338 25.53 24.61 -5.16
CA TYR A 338 26.99 24.80 -5.10
C TYR A 338 27.49 26.25 -4.93
N ASN A 339 26.61 27.25 -4.83
CA ASN A 339 27.02 28.66 -4.77
C ASN A 339 26.60 29.38 -3.48
N ASN A 340 26.78 28.77 -2.31
CA ASN A 340 26.66 29.48 -1.03
C ASN A 340 27.51 28.86 0.08
N SER A 341 28.81 28.68 -0.15
CA SER A 341 29.80 28.59 0.92
C SER A 341 31.21 28.72 0.35
N GLU A 342 31.72 29.94 0.27
CA GLU A 342 33.13 30.31 0.56
C GLU A 342 33.36 31.76 0.11
N ASP A 343 32.89 32.67 0.96
CA ASP A 343 33.47 34.02 1.03
C ASP A 343 34.04 34.16 2.44
N SER A 344 35.32 33.79 2.61
CA SER A 344 36.20 34.30 3.68
C SER A 344 37.59 33.65 3.64
N SER A 345 38.61 34.49 3.41
CA SER A 345 40.02 34.34 3.86
C SER A 345 40.81 33.13 3.32
N SER A 346 42.08 33.20 2.93
CA SER A 346 43.14 34.20 2.95
C SER A 346 44.36 33.50 2.34
N ASP A 347 45.17 34.27 1.62
CA ASP A 347 46.63 34.15 1.50
C ASP A 347 47.27 32.79 1.18
N GLN A 348 48.00 32.73 0.05
CA GLN A 348 49.31 32.07 0.06
C GLN A 348 50.28 32.64 -0.97
N GLU A 349 51.41 33.10 -0.43
CA GLU A 349 52.71 33.28 -1.08
C GLU A 349 53.07 32.09 -1.99
N SER A 350 53.63 32.39 -3.16
CA SER A 350 54.38 31.43 -3.96
C SER A 350 55.79 31.96 -4.20
N ALA A 351 56.75 31.28 -3.59
CA ALA A 351 58.17 31.40 -3.88
C ALA A 351 58.60 30.30 -4.86
N ASP A 352 59.58 30.69 -5.67
CA ASP A 352 60.59 29.88 -6.36
C ASP A 352 60.23 29.16 -7.66
N GLY A 353 60.89 29.64 -8.71
CA GLY A 353 60.99 29.06 -10.04
C GLY A 353 62.07 29.79 -10.84
N ASP A 354 63.30 29.70 -10.33
CA ASP A 354 64.54 30.19 -10.95
C ASP A 354 64.78 29.53 -12.32
N GLY A 355 65.22 30.30 -13.30
CA GLY A 355 65.34 29.88 -14.70
C GLY A 355 66.13 30.89 -15.53
N ASP A 356 67.44 30.70 -15.52
CA ASP A 356 68.53 31.49 -16.06
C ASP A 356 68.34 32.19 -17.42
N ARG A 357 68.86 33.43 -17.46
CA ARG A 357 69.18 34.20 -18.67
C ARG A 357 70.64 33.92 -19.06
N GLU A 358 70.86 33.38 -20.26
CA GLU A 358 72.13 33.52 -20.97
C GLU A 358 71.99 34.44 -22.19
N VAL A 359 73.06 35.20 -22.40
CA VAL A 359 73.24 36.32 -23.33
C VAL A 359 73.82 35.80 -24.66
N GLY A 360 73.37 36.35 -25.78
CA GLY A 360 74.02 36.17 -27.07
C GLY A 360 73.52 37.16 -28.12
N ASN A 361 74.25 38.27 -28.27
CA ASN A 361 74.18 39.17 -29.43
C ASN A 361 74.55 38.42 -30.72
N ASP A 362 73.91 38.73 -31.86
CA ASP A 362 74.55 39.37 -33.02
C ASP A 362 73.53 39.52 -34.17
N ASP A 363 73.43 40.72 -34.75
CA ASP A 363 73.15 40.94 -36.18
C ASP A 363 73.38 42.42 -36.55
N GLY A 364 74.63 42.65 -36.97
CA GLY A 364 75.15 43.50 -38.05
C GLY A 364 74.39 44.67 -38.67
N ASP A 365 75.13 45.79 -38.74
CA ASP A 365 75.08 46.90 -39.71
C ASP A 365 74.87 46.48 -41.18
N THR A 366 74.07 47.25 -41.93
CA THR A 366 74.52 48.06 -43.09
C THR A 366 73.44 49.01 -43.60
#